data_AF-A0A1G2F8M3-F1
#
_entry.id   AF-A0A1G2F8M3-F1
#
_cell.length_a   1.000
_cell.length_b   1.000
_cell.length_c   1.000
_cell.angle_alpha   90.00
_cell.angle_beta   90.00
_cell.angle_gamma   90.00
#
_symmetry.space_group_name_H-M   'P 1'
#
loop_
_entity.id
_entity.type
_entity.pdbx_description
1 polymer ?
#
loop_
_entity_poly.entity_id
_entity_poly.type
_entity_poly.pdbx_seq_one_letter_code
_entity_poly.pdbx_strand_id
1 'polypeptide(L)'
;MENQQFQQTNINQSNSPIELIKKGGIKFGLSIAIVVICLVATGVAVYWWQLHKFADSYYNDLYIECRDSCCKKSVETMAAGNYKQSENGCPDGFQKNMLLCITSYEWCQSKTDETVNWQTYQNDEYRFNVKYPLNWEVKENLVYAPSILISPKDANDTSFFMYFDGTGAESVFQGNNCDGIKEVLLAGREAKECIFNTDNEYGKYIKITQLGGLNWDTDNELGYSVSVSEKELILIYEQILSTFKFIEPIDTSTWQTYRNKQYNGLWEFEIKYPDTVTLITGTTLGSPVEFDGLNVDAVLEWNNSLSNKCEIGLGILGWGPPFSWQKTEEDFFISQKKYTRTIWRENNNIVLVSTKFISNSGGTFGIDLLPPKSGNDECLSLYNQILSTFKFTK
;
A
#
# COMPACT_ATOMS: atom_id res chain seq x y z
N MET A 1 8.22 -83.30 27.93
CA MET A 1 8.76 -83.68 29.24
C MET A 1 10.28 -83.65 29.14
N GLU A 2 10.86 -82.94 30.09
CA GLU A 2 12.24 -82.49 30.18
C GLU A 2 13.27 -83.63 30.10
N ASN A 3 14.45 -83.32 29.56
CA ASN A 3 15.67 -83.21 30.39
C ASN A 3 16.80 -82.65 29.52
N GLN A 4 17.31 -81.44 29.75
CA GLN A 4 18.19 -81.04 30.88
C GLN A 4 19.35 -82.03 31.06
N GLN A 5 20.55 -81.68 30.61
CA GLN A 5 21.56 -80.80 31.25
C GLN A 5 22.73 -81.68 31.74
N PHE A 6 23.94 -81.49 31.19
CA PHE A 6 25.04 -80.72 31.82
C PHE A 6 25.61 -81.47 33.03
N GLN A 7 26.86 -81.95 33.02
CA GLN A 7 28.11 -81.27 33.42
C GLN A 7 29.16 -82.42 33.59
N GLN A 8 30.48 -82.28 33.65
CA GLN A 8 31.34 -81.15 33.92
C GLN A 8 32.77 -81.52 33.47
N THR A 9 33.48 -80.47 33.10
CA THR A 9 34.89 -80.34 32.74
C THR A 9 35.89 -80.72 33.85
N ASN A 10 37.09 -81.17 33.45
CA ASN A 10 38.38 -80.80 34.06
C ASN A 10 39.47 -80.94 32.98
N ILE A 11 40.03 -79.88 32.39
CA ILE A 11 40.92 -78.82 32.92
C ILE A 11 42.35 -79.34 33.18
N ASN A 12 43.25 -79.09 32.20
CA ASN A 12 44.46 -78.25 32.28
C ASN A 12 45.71 -78.85 31.60
N GLN A 13 46.29 -78.08 30.66
CA GLN A 13 47.61 -77.43 30.76
C GLN A 13 47.94 -76.82 29.38
N SER A 14 47.88 -75.50 29.23
CA SER A 14 48.93 -74.51 29.56
C SER A 14 49.83 -74.23 28.36
N ASN A 15 49.68 -73.05 27.77
CA ASN A 15 50.79 -72.25 27.24
C ASN A 15 50.45 -70.75 27.33
N SER A 16 51.19 -70.07 28.22
CA SER A 16 51.66 -68.66 28.23
C SER A 16 50.73 -67.47 27.85
N PRO A 17 50.54 -66.48 28.75
CA PRO A 17 49.68 -65.31 28.55
C PRO A 17 50.38 -64.05 27.96
N ILE A 18 51.36 -64.18 27.04
CA ILE A 18 52.11 -63.00 26.54
C ILE A 18 51.90 -62.68 25.04
N GLU A 19 51.36 -63.57 24.21
CA GLU A 19 51.23 -63.29 22.77
C GLU A 19 49.88 -62.73 22.28
N LEU A 20 48.88 -62.57 23.14
CA LEU A 20 47.53 -62.14 22.70
C LEU A 20 47.20 -60.65 22.86
N ILE A 21 48.07 -59.84 23.48
CA ILE A 21 47.77 -58.41 23.72
C ILE A 21 48.22 -57.48 22.57
N LYS A 22 49.08 -57.92 21.65
CA LYS A 22 49.65 -57.03 20.62
C LYS A 22 48.78 -56.79 19.37
N LYS A 23 47.73 -57.57 19.11
CA LYS A 23 46.92 -57.43 17.88
C LYS A 23 45.53 -56.78 18.07
N GLY A 24 45.01 -56.68 19.30
CA GLY A 24 43.73 -56.04 19.60
C GLY A 24 43.81 -54.54 19.94
N GLY A 25 44.88 -54.11 20.62
CA GLY A 25 45.04 -52.71 21.07
C GLY A 25 45.31 -51.70 19.96
N ILE A 26 45.98 -52.12 18.88
CA ILE A 26 46.28 -51.23 17.74
C ILE A 26 45.00 -50.94 16.94
N LYS A 27 44.11 -51.91 16.74
CA LYS A 27 42.85 -51.69 16.03
C LYS A 27 41.84 -50.87 16.84
N PHE A 28 41.82 -51.01 18.16
CA PHE A 28 40.94 -50.22 19.02
C PHE A 28 41.44 -48.78 19.20
N GLY A 29 42.76 -48.58 19.36
CA GLY A 29 43.37 -47.26 19.43
C GLY A 29 43.28 -46.46 18.12
N LEU A 30 43.44 -47.13 16.95
CA LEU A 30 43.27 -46.47 15.65
C LEU A 30 41.83 -46.01 15.43
N SER A 31 40.84 -46.83 15.81
CA SER A 31 39.42 -46.48 15.68
C SER A 31 39.03 -45.30 16.56
N ILE A 32 39.53 -45.23 17.79
CA ILE A 32 39.28 -44.08 18.68
C ILE A 32 39.96 -42.82 18.13
N ALA A 33 41.20 -42.92 17.65
CA ALA A 33 41.91 -41.79 17.05
C ALA A 33 41.19 -41.26 15.80
N ILE A 34 40.66 -42.12 14.94
CA ILE A 34 39.88 -41.72 13.76
C ILE A 34 38.58 -41.01 14.17
N VAL A 35 37.86 -41.52 15.17
CA VAL A 35 36.63 -40.87 15.68
C VAL A 35 36.94 -39.49 16.26
N VAL A 36 38.01 -39.35 17.03
CA VAL A 36 38.44 -38.05 17.58
C VAL A 36 38.85 -37.09 16.47
N ILE A 37 39.61 -37.53 15.47
CA ILE A 37 39.98 -36.71 14.31
C ILE A 37 38.75 -36.27 13.54
N CYS A 38 37.77 -37.17 13.32
CA CYS A 38 36.51 -36.83 12.67
C CYS A 38 35.70 -35.81 13.49
N LEU A 39 35.63 -35.95 14.82
CA LEU A 39 34.92 -35.00 15.69
C LEU A 39 35.61 -33.63 15.76
N VAL A 40 36.95 -33.60 15.77
CA VAL A 40 37.70 -32.35 15.69
C VAL A 40 37.54 -31.71 14.31
N ALA A 41 37.58 -32.50 13.23
CA ALA A 41 37.37 -32.00 11.88
C ALA A 41 35.95 -31.46 11.67
N THR A 42 34.92 -32.14 12.19
CA THR A 42 33.53 -31.63 12.14
C THR A 42 33.36 -30.42 13.04
N GLY A 43 33.97 -30.39 14.23
CA GLY A 43 33.98 -29.22 15.11
C GLY A 43 34.64 -27.99 14.45
N VAL A 44 35.78 -28.18 13.79
CA VAL A 44 36.47 -27.13 13.04
C VAL A 44 35.65 -26.70 11.82
N ALA A 45 35.03 -27.63 11.09
CA ALA A 45 34.18 -27.30 9.94
C ALA A 45 32.92 -26.51 10.36
N VAL A 46 32.27 -26.89 11.47
CA VAL A 46 31.12 -26.16 12.03
C VAL A 46 31.55 -24.79 12.54
N TYR A 47 32.71 -24.69 13.20
CA TYR A 47 33.27 -23.41 13.66
C TYR A 47 33.62 -22.48 12.48
N TRP A 48 34.22 -23.01 11.42
CA TRP A 48 34.51 -22.27 10.19
C TRP A 48 33.23 -21.81 9.46
N TRP A 49 32.20 -22.66 9.44
CA TRP A 49 30.89 -22.33 8.88
C TRP A 49 30.16 -21.26 9.70
N GLN A 50 30.34 -21.24 11.02
CA GLN A 50 29.82 -20.16 11.88
C GLN A 50 30.55 -18.83 11.68
N LEU A 51 31.83 -18.85 11.32
CA LEU A 51 32.63 -17.64 11.06
C LEU A 51 32.39 -17.04 9.66
N HIS A 52 31.96 -17.85 8.68
CA HIS A 52 31.78 -17.42 7.29
C HIS A 52 30.35 -17.65 6.80
N LYS A 53 29.42 -16.89 7.38
CA LYS A 53 28.01 -16.92 7.00
C LYS A 53 27.77 -16.32 5.61
N PHE A 54 28.57 -15.34 5.23
CA PHE A 54 28.45 -14.59 3.97
C PHE A 54 29.70 -14.76 3.10
N ALA A 55 29.53 -14.61 1.78
CA ALA A 55 30.63 -14.72 0.82
C ALA A 55 31.63 -13.54 0.91
N ASP A 56 31.15 -12.35 1.29
CA ASP A 56 32.00 -11.16 1.50
C ASP A 56 32.33 -11.03 3.00
N SER A 57 33.62 -10.88 3.31
CA SER A 57 34.14 -10.77 4.68
C SER A 57 33.59 -9.55 5.42
N TYR A 58 33.26 -8.47 4.71
CA TYR A 58 32.65 -7.27 5.29
C TYR A 58 31.38 -7.59 6.08
N TYR A 59 30.50 -8.45 5.56
CA TYR A 59 29.26 -8.83 6.25
C TYR A 59 29.51 -9.81 7.41
N ASN A 60 30.54 -10.66 7.32
CA ASN A 60 30.91 -11.53 8.43
C ASN A 60 31.40 -10.71 9.62
N ASP A 61 32.24 -9.69 9.36
CA ASP A 61 32.75 -8.78 10.39
C ASP A 61 31.60 -8.00 11.05
N LEU A 62 30.68 -7.41 10.26
CA LEU A 62 29.48 -6.74 10.76
C LEU A 62 28.59 -7.66 11.60
N TYR A 63 28.40 -8.91 11.14
CA TYR A 63 27.54 -9.89 11.81
C TYR A 63 28.09 -10.33 13.17
N ILE A 64 29.43 -10.33 13.32
CA ILE A 64 30.12 -10.61 14.57
C ILE A 64 29.99 -9.43 15.54
N GLU A 65 30.03 -8.18 15.06
CA GLU A 65 29.84 -7.00 15.90
C GLU A 65 28.43 -6.90 16.51
N CYS A 66 27.44 -7.49 15.83
CA CYS A 66 26.04 -7.49 16.27
C CYS A 66 25.80 -8.25 17.58
N ARG A 67 25.33 -7.54 18.61
CA ARG A 67 25.03 -8.09 19.94
C ARG A 67 23.67 -8.75 20.08
N ASP A 68 22.71 -8.38 19.23
CA ASP A 68 21.33 -8.89 19.28
C ASP A 68 20.90 -9.54 17.97
N SER A 69 19.75 -10.24 18.02
CA SER A 69 19.16 -10.94 16.87
C SER A 69 18.67 -9.99 15.78
N CYS A 70 18.35 -8.73 16.11
CA CYS A 70 17.84 -7.76 15.15
C CYS A 70 18.97 -7.18 14.29
N CYS A 71 20.09 -6.80 14.90
CA CYS A 71 21.29 -6.38 14.21
C CYS A 71 21.76 -7.48 13.25
N LYS A 72 21.78 -8.73 13.69
CA LYS A 72 22.12 -9.89 12.84
C LYS A 72 21.20 -10.03 11.64
N LYS A 73 19.89 -9.84 11.82
CA LYS A 73 18.90 -9.84 10.74
C LYS A 73 19.14 -8.71 9.75
N SER A 74 19.54 -7.54 10.24
CA SER A 74 19.86 -6.39 9.39
C SER A 74 21.08 -6.67 8.52
N VAL A 75 22.14 -7.26 9.08
CA VAL A 75 23.33 -7.66 8.31
C VAL A 75 23.01 -8.72 7.25
N GLU A 76 22.12 -9.67 7.54
CA GLU A 76 21.63 -10.64 6.54
C GLU A 76 20.98 -9.94 5.34
N THR A 77 20.12 -8.95 5.59
CA THR A 77 19.46 -8.20 4.52
C THR A 77 20.44 -7.30 3.76
N MET A 78 21.41 -6.69 4.45
CA MET A 78 22.49 -5.94 3.80
C MET A 78 23.30 -6.82 2.85
N ALA A 79 23.66 -8.03 3.29
CA ALA A 79 24.41 -8.98 2.48
C ALA A 79 23.61 -9.45 1.26
N ALA A 80 22.30 -9.70 1.40
CA ALA A 80 21.43 -10.11 0.31
C ALA A 80 21.32 -9.03 -0.80
N GLY A 81 21.34 -7.75 -0.41
CA GLY A 81 21.26 -6.62 -1.33
C GLY A 81 22.60 -6.02 -1.75
N ASN A 82 23.73 -6.56 -1.28
CA ASN A 82 25.07 -5.98 -1.44
C ASN A 82 25.19 -4.51 -0.97
N TYR A 83 24.49 -4.15 0.12
CA TYR A 83 24.50 -2.80 0.70
C TYR A 83 25.67 -2.60 1.68
N LYS A 84 26.22 -1.38 1.81
CA LYS A 84 27.34 -1.05 2.73
C LYS A 84 27.01 0.15 3.62
N GLN A 85 27.59 0.18 4.83
CA GLN A 85 27.39 1.23 5.83
C GLN A 85 27.73 2.62 5.28
N SER A 86 26.99 3.62 5.76
CA SER A 86 27.13 5.02 5.36
C SER A 86 28.03 5.77 6.34
N GLU A 87 29.29 6.01 6.00
CA GLU A 87 30.19 6.81 6.85
C GLU A 87 29.96 8.33 6.75
N ASN A 88 29.46 8.84 5.61
CA ASN A 88 29.31 10.29 5.34
C ASN A 88 28.04 10.61 4.52
N GLY A 89 26.90 10.03 4.91
CA GLY A 89 25.64 10.17 4.18
C GLY A 89 25.58 9.36 2.88
N CYS A 90 24.42 9.36 2.24
CA CYS A 90 24.17 8.53 1.07
C CYS A 90 24.56 9.18 -0.26
N PRO A 91 25.22 8.43 -1.17
CA PRO A 91 25.50 8.91 -2.53
C PRO A 91 24.22 9.29 -3.29
N ASP A 92 24.36 10.14 -4.30
CA ASP A 92 23.26 10.46 -5.21
C ASP A 92 22.70 9.18 -5.86
N GLY A 93 21.36 9.07 -5.88
CA GLY A 93 20.68 7.85 -6.30
C GLY A 93 20.46 6.82 -5.19
N PHE A 94 20.91 7.10 -3.96
CA PHE A 94 20.67 6.26 -2.78
C PHE A 94 19.97 7.05 -1.68
N GLN A 95 19.29 6.35 -0.77
CA GLN A 95 18.62 6.93 0.39
C GLN A 95 19.03 6.19 1.67
N LYS A 96 18.98 6.88 2.80
CA LYS A 96 19.23 6.30 4.12
C LYS A 96 18.16 5.24 4.39
N ASN A 97 18.59 4.00 4.60
CA ASN A 97 17.71 2.91 4.99
C ASN A 97 17.96 2.61 6.47
N MET A 98 16.86 2.51 7.23
CA MET A 98 16.84 1.99 8.59
C MET A 98 16.18 0.61 8.54
N LEU A 99 16.95 -0.48 8.39
CA LEU A 99 16.44 -1.83 8.60
C LEU A 99 16.06 -1.94 10.07
N LEU A 100 14.75 -2.13 10.29
CA LEU A 100 14.03 -2.80 11.39
C LEU A 100 14.36 -2.46 12.85
N CYS A 101 15.53 -1.91 13.17
CA CYS A 101 15.96 -1.55 14.51
C CYS A 101 16.76 -0.24 14.48
N ILE A 102 16.25 0.75 15.22
CA ILE A 102 16.81 2.10 15.41
C ILE A 102 18.24 2.07 15.99
N THR A 103 18.69 0.92 16.50
CA THR A 103 20.02 0.73 17.13
C THR A 103 21.09 0.15 16.20
N SER A 104 20.74 -0.34 15.01
CA SER A 104 21.69 -0.98 14.10
C SER A 104 21.96 -0.09 12.89
N TYR A 105 23.19 0.46 12.86
CA TYR A 105 23.93 1.09 11.77
C TYR A 105 23.15 1.72 10.61
N GLU A 106 23.46 2.96 10.27
CA GLU A 106 22.88 3.62 9.09
C GLU A 106 23.58 3.13 7.80
N TRP A 107 22.83 2.71 6.77
CA TRP A 107 23.39 2.45 5.43
C TRP A 107 22.52 3.02 4.32
N CYS A 108 23.03 2.92 3.09
CA CYS A 108 22.41 3.45 1.90
C CYS A 108 21.82 2.34 1.04
N GLN A 109 20.55 2.48 0.69
CA GLN A 109 19.88 1.61 -0.29
C GLN A 109 19.65 2.37 -1.59
N SER A 110 19.58 1.66 -2.72
CA SER A 110 19.26 2.30 -4.00
C SER A 110 17.91 2.99 -3.91
N LYS A 111 17.78 4.16 -4.54
CA LYS A 111 16.48 4.76 -4.90
C LYS A 111 15.81 3.94 -6.01
N THR A 112 15.72 2.63 -5.82
CA THR A 112 14.69 1.84 -6.49
C THR A 112 13.39 2.25 -5.83
N ASP A 113 12.43 2.73 -6.62
CA ASP A 113 11.10 3.04 -6.10
C ASP A 113 10.48 1.71 -5.65
N GLU A 114 10.64 1.35 -4.37
CA GLU A 114 10.10 0.14 -3.73
C GLU A 114 8.56 0.08 -3.88
N THR A 115 7.96 1.20 -4.29
CA THR A 115 6.54 1.36 -4.57
C THR A 115 6.18 1.23 -6.06
N VAL A 116 7.08 0.76 -6.93
CA VAL A 116 6.80 0.57 -8.39
C VAL A 116 5.63 -0.37 -8.62
N ASN A 117 5.50 -1.42 -7.80
CA ASN A 117 4.41 -2.39 -7.91
C ASN A 117 3.24 -2.10 -6.95
N TRP A 118 3.22 -0.93 -6.32
CA TRP A 118 2.17 -0.55 -5.38
C TRP A 118 0.94 0.01 -6.11
N GLN A 119 -0.23 -0.19 -5.51
CA GLN A 119 -1.46 0.45 -5.97
C GLN A 119 -1.49 1.91 -5.50
N THR A 120 -2.23 2.75 -6.23
CA THR A 120 -2.48 4.13 -5.82
C THR A 120 -3.93 4.25 -5.41
N TYR A 121 -4.15 4.66 -4.15
CA TYR A 121 -5.44 5.09 -3.68
C TYR A 121 -5.56 6.60 -3.92
N GLN A 122 -6.68 7.03 -4.49
CA GLN A 122 -6.96 8.43 -4.78
C GLN A 122 -8.34 8.77 -4.23
N ASN A 123 -8.41 9.87 -3.48
CA ASN A 123 -9.67 10.40 -2.98
C ASN A 123 -9.81 11.86 -3.43
N ASP A 124 -10.71 12.10 -4.39
CA ASP A 124 -10.93 13.42 -4.97
C ASP A 124 -11.68 14.36 -4.02
N GLU A 125 -12.54 13.80 -3.14
CA GLU A 125 -13.29 14.57 -2.15
C GLU A 125 -12.37 15.18 -1.10
N TYR A 126 -11.49 14.38 -0.50
CA TYR A 126 -10.50 14.82 0.47
C TYR A 126 -9.18 15.24 -0.20
N ARG A 127 -9.11 15.19 -1.54
CA ARG A 127 -8.04 15.74 -2.37
C ARG A 127 -6.64 15.24 -2.03
N PHE A 128 -6.48 13.93 -1.99
CA PHE A 128 -5.16 13.32 -1.81
C PHE A 128 -5.01 12.04 -2.63
N ASN A 129 -3.77 11.63 -2.85
CA ASN A 129 -3.43 10.28 -3.25
C ASN A 129 -2.32 9.72 -2.36
N VAL A 130 -2.33 8.41 -2.22
CA VAL A 130 -1.33 7.67 -1.43
C VAL A 130 -1.14 6.29 -2.08
N LYS A 131 0.10 5.79 -2.12
CA LYS A 131 0.37 4.44 -2.60
C LYS A 131 0.34 3.43 -1.46
N TYR A 132 -0.02 2.19 -1.77
CA TYR A 132 -0.04 1.08 -0.82
C TYR A 132 0.31 -0.27 -1.49
N PRO A 133 0.79 -1.26 -0.72
CA PRO A 133 1.17 -2.57 -1.28
C PRO A 133 0.03 -3.28 -2.02
N LEU A 134 0.34 -3.96 -3.13
CA LEU A 134 -0.62 -4.61 -4.01
C LEU A 134 -1.57 -5.60 -3.31
N ASN A 135 -1.09 -6.29 -2.27
CA ASN A 135 -1.83 -7.34 -1.56
C ASN A 135 -2.57 -6.85 -0.32
N TRP A 136 -2.54 -5.54 -0.06
CA TRP A 136 -3.23 -4.93 1.07
C TRP A 136 -4.63 -4.50 0.66
N GLU A 137 -5.44 -4.16 1.66
CA GLU A 137 -6.79 -3.67 1.46
C GLU A 137 -6.93 -2.23 1.92
N VAL A 138 -7.88 -1.55 1.30
CA VAL A 138 -8.34 -0.23 1.71
C VAL A 138 -9.78 -0.38 2.18
N LYS A 139 -10.04 0.01 3.43
CA LYS A 139 -11.38 0.06 4.02
C LYS A 139 -11.75 1.52 4.22
N GLU A 140 -12.95 1.87 3.80
CA GLU A 140 -13.48 3.23 3.93
C GLU A 140 -14.72 3.21 4.82
N ASN A 141 -14.85 4.21 5.69
CA ASN A 141 -16.07 4.49 6.43
C ASN A 141 -16.42 5.96 6.22
N LEU A 142 -17.41 6.27 5.39
CA LEU A 142 -17.75 7.64 5.00
C LEU A 142 -19.05 8.18 5.62
N VAL A 143 -19.70 7.40 6.51
CA VAL A 143 -21.09 7.69 6.93
C VAL A 143 -21.17 8.38 8.29
N TYR A 144 -20.40 7.91 9.27
CA TYR A 144 -20.46 8.41 10.65
C TYR A 144 -19.14 8.97 11.16
N ALA A 145 -18.04 8.55 10.52
CA ALA A 145 -16.67 8.89 10.86
C ALA A 145 -15.79 8.76 9.61
N PRO A 146 -15.90 9.68 8.62
CA PRO A 146 -15.09 9.70 7.42
C PRO A 146 -13.62 9.36 7.67
N SER A 147 -13.29 8.13 7.31
CA SER A 147 -12.00 7.53 7.57
C SER A 147 -11.62 6.52 6.51
N ILE A 148 -10.31 6.42 6.31
CA ILE A 148 -9.70 5.46 5.40
C ILE A 148 -8.65 4.69 6.18
N LEU A 149 -8.74 3.37 6.11
CA LEU A 149 -7.80 2.43 6.71
C LEU A 149 -7.11 1.64 5.60
N ILE A 150 -5.78 1.56 5.67
CA ILE A 150 -4.96 0.78 4.75
C ILE A 150 -4.19 -0.25 5.60
N SER A 151 -4.40 -1.54 5.34
CA SER A 151 -3.82 -2.61 6.15
C SER A 151 -3.59 -3.89 5.34
N PRO A 152 -2.74 -4.82 5.83
CA PRO A 152 -2.79 -6.20 5.36
C PRO A 152 -4.21 -6.78 5.52
N LYS A 153 -4.62 -7.66 4.61
CA LYS A 153 -5.97 -8.27 4.62
C LYS A 153 -6.29 -9.07 5.88
N ASP A 154 -5.26 -9.63 6.51
CA ASP A 154 -5.38 -10.47 7.71
C ASP A 154 -5.02 -9.71 9.00
N ALA A 155 -4.82 -8.39 8.92
CA ALA A 155 -4.51 -7.58 10.09
C ALA A 155 -5.79 -7.28 10.89
N ASN A 156 -5.77 -7.57 12.19
CA ASN A 156 -6.92 -7.38 13.07
C ASN A 156 -6.97 -5.98 13.69
N ASP A 157 -5.81 -5.43 14.10
CA ASP A 157 -5.77 -4.20 14.93
C ASP A 157 -4.79 -3.13 14.43
N THR A 158 -4.01 -3.40 13.38
CA THR A 158 -2.95 -2.51 12.90
C THR A 158 -3.30 -1.97 11.52
N SER A 159 -3.40 -0.64 11.40
CA SER A 159 -3.74 0.04 10.14
C SER A 159 -3.02 1.38 10.02
N PHE A 160 -2.66 1.74 8.79
CA PHE A 160 -2.50 3.15 8.44
C PHE A 160 -3.88 3.76 8.35
N PHE A 161 -4.08 4.90 8.98
CA PHE A 161 -5.37 5.54 9.06
C PHE A 161 -5.30 6.99 8.59
N MET A 162 -6.44 7.46 8.09
CA MET A 162 -6.69 8.86 7.77
C MET A 162 -8.11 9.18 8.24
N TYR A 163 -8.25 10.21 9.07
CA TYR A 163 -9.49 10.75 9.63
C TYR A 163 -9.66 12.18 9.14
N PHE A 164 -10.79 12.48 8.50
CA PHE A 164 -11.01 13.77 7.83
C PHE A 164 -11.87 14.74 8.64
N ASP A 165 -12.85 14.24 9.38
CA ASP A 165 -13.75 15.01 10.24
C ASP A 165 -14.05 14.27 11.56
N GLY A 166 -13.34 14.66 12.63
CA GLY A 166 -13.90 14.71 13.98
C GLY A 166 -14.80 13.56 14.48
N THR A 167 -14.30 12.32 14.49
CA THR A 167 -14.70 11.37 15.57
C THR A 167 -13.59 11.05 16.54
N GLY A 168 -12.34 11.37 16.19
CA GLY A 168 -11.31 11.59 17.19
C GLY A 168 -11.58 12.94 17.82
N ALA A 169 -11.66 13.00 19.15
CA ALA A 169 -11.66 14.25 19.88
C ALA A 169 -10.41 15.09 19.49
N GLU A 170 -10.18 16.21 20.15
CA GLU A 170 -8.88 16.91 20.16
C GLU A 170 -7.69 16.01 20.68
N SER A 171 -7.81 14.69 20.67
CA SER A 171 -7.08 13.64 21.41
C SER A 171 -5.66 13.34 20.95
N VAL A 172 -5.24 13.71 19.72
CA VAL A 172 -3.88 13.39 19.24
C VAL A 172 -2.80 14.12 20.03
N PHE A 173 -3.09 15.37 20.41
CA PHE A 173 -2.15 16.25 21.12
C PHE A 173 -2.62 16.62 22.52
N GLN A 174 -3.81 16.16 22.93
CA GLN A 174 -4.30 16.33 24.29
C GLN A 174 -4.03 15.06 25.10
N GLY A 175 -2.83 14.99 25.67
CA GLY A 175 -2.40 13.92 26.56
C GLY A 175 -0.88 13.83 26.70
N ASN A 176 -0.40 13.29 27.82
CA ASN A 176 1.04 13.11 28.11
C ASN A 176 1.69 11.95 27.34
N ASN A 177 1.02 11.38 26.33
CA ASN A 177 1.49 10.18 25.64
C ASN A 177 2.37 10.48 24.42
N CYS A 178 2.53 11.74 24.06
CA CYS A 178 3.39 12.15 22.96
C CYS A 178 4.82 12.39 23.44
N ASP A 179 5.82 11.80 22.78
CA ASP A 179 7.26 12.08 22.98
C ASP A 179 7.66 13.42 22.33
N GLY A 180 6.89 14.47 22.64
CA GLY A 180 7.01 15.80 22.06
C GLY A 180 6.31 15.96 20.72
N ILE A 181 5.82 17.18 20.48
CA ILE A 181 5.17 17.56 19.23
C ILE A 181 6.20 18.26 18.35
N LYS A 182 6.31 17.83 17.10
CA LYS A 182 7.20 18.45 16.11
C LYS A 182 6.39 19.14 15.03
N GLU A 183 6.81 20.33 14.65
CA GLU A 183 6.33 20.98 13.43
C GLU A 183 7.04 20.34 12.23
N VAL A 184 6.27 19.90 11.24
CA VAL A 184 6.75 19.20 10.06
C VAL A 184 6.06 19.72 8.81
N LEU A 185 6.62 19.39 7.64
CA LEU A 185 5.95 19.57 6.36
C LEU A 185 5.54 18.21 5.83
N LEU A 186 4.23 17.96 5.72
CA LEU A 186 3.71 16.79 5.00
C LEU A 186 3.23 17.24 3.63
N ALA A 187 3.79 16.64 2.57
CA ALA A 187 3.42 16.94 1.19
C ALA A 187 3.35 18.46 0.87
N GLY A 188 4.28 19.24 1.46
CA GLY A 188 4.39 20.68 1.25
C GLY A 188 3.47 21.55 2.10
N ARG A 189 2.69 20.97 3.04
CA ARG A 189 1.80 21.69 3.95
C ARG A 189 2.29 21.62 5.39
N GLU A 190 2.10 22.70 6.13
CA GLU A 190 2.39 22.71 7.57
C GLU A 190 1.51 21.69 8.31
N ALA A 191 2.17 20.90 9.15
CA ALA A 191 1.57 19.86 9.96
C ALA A 191 2.29 19.72 11.31
N LYS A 192 1.65 19.00 12.23
CA LYS A 192 2.22 18.60 13.51
C LYS A 192 2.35 17.09 13.56
N GLU A 193 3.52 16.59 13.92
CA GLU A 193 3.81 15.18 14.14
C GLU A 193 3.87 14.90 15.64
N CYS A 194 3.26 13.79 16.04
CA CYS A 194 3.40 13.16 17.34
C CYS A 194 3.89 11.72 17.14
N ILE A 195 4.95 11.34 17.87
CA ILE A 195 5.38 9.95 17.98
C ILE A 195 5.15 9.52 19.42
N PHE A 196 4.64 8.30 19.60
CA PHE A 196 4.54 7.68 20.91
C PHE A 196 5.09 6.27 20.86
N ASN A 197 5.77 5.90 21.93
CA ASN A 197 6.39 4.60 22.08
C ASN A 197 6.10 4.09 23.49
N THR A 198 5.26 3.06 23.58
CA THR A 198 4.89 2.40 24.83
C THR A 198 5.40 0.98 24.84
N ASP A 199 5.29 0.29 25.97
CA ASP A 199 5.68 -1.12 26.07
C ASP A 199 4.93 -2.05 25.10
N ASN A 200 3.76 -1.64 24.61
CA ASN A 200 2.88 -2.48 23.79
C ASN A 200 2.65 -1.95 22.37
N GLU A 201 2.91 -0.67 22.14
CA GLU A 201 2.47 0.02 20.93
C GLU A 201 3.45 1.11 20.52
N TYR A 202 3.66 1.21 19.21
CA TYR A 202 4.39 2.30 18.57
C TYR A 202 3.46 2.97 17.58
N GLY A 203 3.38 4.30 17.61
CA GLY A 203 2.57 5.04 16.65
C GLY A 203 3.15 6.38 16.27
N LYS A 204 2.73 6.83 15.09
CA LYS A 204 3.03 8.14 14.54
C LYS A 204 1.74 8.75 14.03
N TYR A 205 1.35 9.88 14.62
CA TYR A 205 0.15 10.62 14.27
C TYR A 205 0.53 12.00 13.72
N ILE A 206 -0.12 12.41 12.64
CA ILE A 206 0.14 13.67 11.94
C ILE A 206 -1.17 14.43 11.76
N LYS A 207 -1.18 15.70 12.16
CA LYS A 207 -2.30 16.62 11.94
C LYS A 207 -1.89 17.73 11.00
N ILE A 208 -2.66 17.91 9.93
CA ILE A 208 -2.46 18.99 8.97
C ILE A 208 -3.01 20.28 9.57
N THR A 209 -2.18 21.32 9.67
CA THR A 209 -2.57 22.64 10.19
C THR A 209 -2.91 23.60 9.06
N GLN A 210 -2.25 23.46 7.90
CA GLN A 210 -2.50 24.30 6.72
C GLN A 210 -3.53 23.68 5.78
N LEU A 211 -4.81 23.79 6.14
CA LEU A 211 -5.92 23.13 5.43
C LEU A 211 -6.36 23.79 4.10
N GLY A 212 -5.86 24.98 3.77
CA GLY A 212 -6.39 25.80 2.66
C GLY A 212 -6.65 25.02 1.36
N GLY A 213 -7.92 24.95 0.95
CA GLY A 213 -8.34 24.26 -0.28
C GLY A 213 -8.60 22.75 -0.16
N LEU A 214 -8.44 22.17 1.04
CA LEU A 214 -8.78 20.79 1.39
C LEU A 214 -10.18 20.74 2.02
N ASN A 215 -10.89 19.62 1.83
CA ASN A 215 -12.16 19.34 2.51
C ASN A 215 -11.93 18.58 3.82
N TRP A 216 -10.89 18.95 4.57
CA TRP A 216 -10.51 18.33 5.85
C TRP A 216 -10.95 19.25 6.98
N ASP A 217 -11.44 18.69 8.07
CA ASP A 217 -11.78 19.45 9.28
C ASP A 217 -10.50 19.81 10.07
N THR A 218 -10.63 20.78 10.97
CA THR A 218 -9.66 21.10 12.00
C THR A 218 -9.30 19.93 12.90
N ASP A 219 -10.16 18.92 13.04
CA ASP A 219 -9.90 17.68 13.80
C ASP A 219 -9.46 16.51 12.92
N ASN A 220 -8.67 16.80 11.88
CA ASN A 220 -8.07 15.78 11.04
C ASN A 220 -6.86 15.10 11.68
N GLU A 221 -6.61 13.87 11.23
CA GLU A 221 -5.46 13.08 11.64
C GLU A 221 -5.11 12.05 10.58
N LEU A 222 -3.83 11.78 10.36
CA LEU A 222 -3.38 10.63 9.60
C LEU A 222 -2.12 10.03 10.22
N GLY A 223 -1.89 8.75 10.00
CA GLY A 223 -0.75 8.09 10.59
C GLY A 223 -0.94 6.60 10.69
N TYR A 224 -0.29 6.01 11.68
CA TYR A 224 -0.43 4.60 11.98
C TYR A 224 -0.18 4.35 13.46
N SER A 225 -0.79 3.29 13.95
CA SER A 225 -0.42 2.68 15.23
C SER A 225 -0.21 1.19 15.02
N VAL A 226 0.88 0.67 15.58
CA VAL A 226 1.25 -0.74 15.45
C VAL A 226 1.54 -1.34 16.81
N SER A 227 1.13 -2.59 17.00
CA SER A 227 1.61 -3.36 18.14
C SER A 227 3.12 -3.61 18.05
N VAL A 228 3.81 -3.67 19.19
CA VAL A 228 5.25 -4.01 19.25
C VAL A 228 5.54 -5.39 18.63
N SER A 229 4.56 -6.30 18.60
CA SER A 229 4.67 -7.60 17.90
C SER A 229 4.69 -7.48 16.38
N GLU A 230 4.25 -6.37 15.81
CA GLU A 230 4.11 -6.12 14.37
C GLU A 230 5.00 -4.95 13.91
N LYS A 231 6.07 -4.67 14.64
CA LYS A 231 6.99 -3.53 14.39
C LYS A 231 7.58 -3.50 12.97
N GLU A 232 7.62 -4.62 12.25
CA GLU A 232 8.02 -4.65 10.84
C GLU A 232 7.11 -3.81 9.92
N LEU A 233 5.84 -3.63 10.28
CA LEU A 233 4.89 -2.84 9.51
C LEU A 233 5.21 -1.35 9.56
N ILE A 234 5.95 -0.88 10.57
CA ILE A 234 6.36 0.54 10.70
C ILE A 234 7.05 1.00 9.43
N LEU A 235 7.97 0.21 8.88
CA LEU A 235 8.72 0.59 7.69
C LEU A 235 7.82 0.74 6.46
N ILE A 236 6.84 -0.15 6.32
CA ILE A 236 5.88 -0.10 5.21
C ILE A 236 4.95 1.10 5.38
N TYR A 237 4.50 1.39 6.60
CA TYR A 237 3.67 2.57 6.87
C TYR A 237 4.39 3.90 6.67
N GLU A 238 5.68 3.97 7.02
CA GLU A 238 6.51 5.13 6.71
C GLU A 238 6.68 5.31 5.19
N GLN A 239 6.78 4.21 4.43
CA GLN A 239 6.78 4.27 2.97
C GLN A 239 5.42 4.74 2.42
N ILE A 240 4.29 4.20 2.91
CA ILE A 240 2.94 4.66 2.56
C ILE A 240 2.84 6.17 2.81
N LEU A 241 3.20 6.62 4.01
CA LEU A 241 3.20 8.03 4.38
C LEU A 241 4.07 8.89 3.45
N SER A 242 5.25 8.41 3.06
CA SER A 242 6.15 9.14 2.15
C SER A 242 5.58 9.34 0.74
N THR A 243 4.61 8.51 0.33
CA THR A 243 3.95 8.60 -0.97
C THR A 243 2.72 9.51 -0.95
N PHE A 244 2.29 9.95 0.24
CA PHE A 244 1.15 10.82 0.41
C PHE A 244 1.36 12.15 -0.32
N LYS A 245 0.38 12.54 -1.13
CA LYS A 245 0.39 13.79 -1.88
C LYS A 245 -0.99 14.42 -1.86
N PHE A 246 -1.03 15.72 -1.61
CA PHE A 246 -2.24 16.50 -1.88
C PHE A 246 -2.45 16.63 -3.38
N ILE A 247 -3.72 16.60 -3.76
CA ILE A 247 -4.17 17.01 -5.08
C ILE A 247 -4.41 18.50 -4.99
N GLU A 248 -3.63 19.29 -5.72
CA GLU A 248 -3.70 20.76 -5.66
C GLU A 248 -4.99 21.31 -6.28
N PRO A 249 -5.56 22.41 -5.74
CA PRO A 249 -6.75 23.04 -6.30
C PRO A 249 -6.50 23.41 -7.75
N ILE A 250 -7.36 22.89 -8.63
CA ILE A 250 -7.42 23.39 -9.99
C ILE A 250 -7.92 24.83 -9.89
N ASP A 251 -7.18 25.75 -10.49
CA ASP A 251 -7.65 27.12 -10.65
C ASP A 251 -8.83 27.11 -11.62
N THR A 252 -10.03 27.26 -11.04
CA THR A 252 -11.30 27.31 -11.78
C THR A 252 -11.86 28.73 -11.82
N SER A 253 -11.04 29.75 -11.56
CA SER A 253 -11.47 31.16 -11.57
C SER A 253 -11.95 31.63 -12.95
N THR A 254 -11.43 31.03 -14.02
CA THR A 254 -11.81 31.30 -15.41
C THR A 254 -12.86 30.33 -15.94
N TRP A 255 -13.27 29.33 -15.15
CA TRP A 255 -14.19 28.29 -15.60
C TRP A 255 -15.65 28.76 -15.51
N GLN A 256 -16.46 28.30 -16.45
CA GLN A 256 -17.90 28.46 -16.41
C GLN A 256 -18.52 27.54 -15.36
N THR A 257 -19.68 27.92 -14.83
CA THR A 257 -20.45 27.09 -13.88
C THR A 257 -21.80 26.73 -14.51
N TYR A 258 -22.06 25.44 -14.65
CA TYR A 258 -23.39 24.91 -14.98
C TYR A 258 -24.13 24.56 -13.69
N ARG A 259 -25.40 24.92 -13.64
CA ARG A 259 -26.35 24.52 -12.59
C ARG A 259 -27.55 23.92 -13.29
N ASN A 260 -27.94 22.70 -12.93
CA ASN A 260 -29.14 22.11 -13.53
C ASN A 260 -30.40 22.78 -12.98
N LYS A 261 -31.46 22.83 -13.79
CA LYS A 261 -32.79 23.23 -13.31
C LYS A 261 -33.46 22.01 -12.68
N GLN A 262 -33.96 22.17 -11.47
CA GLN A 262 -34.74 21.14 -10.77
C GLN A 262 -35.94 20.73 -11.64
N TYR A 263 -36.07 19.43 -11.91
CA TYR A 263 -37.23 18.87 -12.60
C TYR A 263 -37.81 17.77 -11.71
N ASN A 264 -39.08 17.90 -11.29
CA ASN A 264 -39.80 16.88 -10.52
C ASN A 264 -39.08 16.27 -9.30
N GLY A 265 -38.37 17.08 -8.51
CA GLY A 265 -37.66 16.58 -7.32
C GLY A 265 -36.36 15.82 -7.61
N LEU A 266 -35.86 15.87 -8.85
CA LEU A 266 -34.53 15.40 -9.22
C LEU A 266 -33.44 16.30 -8.62
N TRP A 267 -32.28 15.69 -8.40
CA TRP A 267 -31.07 16.24 -7.79
C TRP A 267 -30.75 17.66 -8.27
N GLU A 268 -30.40 18.53 -7.33
CA GLU A 268 -29.81 19.83 -7.64
C GLU A 268 -28.29 19.69 -7.60
N PHE A 269 -27.61 20.10 -8.66
CA PHE A 269 -26.15 20.03 -8.75
C PHE A 269 -25.55 21.21 -9.50
N GLU A 270 -24.28 21.45 -9.20
CA GLU A 270 -23.42 22.35 -9.95
C GLU A 270 -22.16 21.61 -10.43
N ILE A 271 -21.65 22.02 -11.60
CA ILE A 271 -20.36 21.57 -12.12
C ILE A 271 -19.68 22.73 -12.85
N LYS A 272 -18.36 22.83 -12.71
CA LYS A 272 -17.56 23.80 -13.44
C LYS A 272 -16.84 23.16 -14.62
N TYR A 273 -16.65 23.94 -15.68
CA TYR A 273 -15.94 23.50 -16.88
C TYR A 273 -15.23 24.67 -17.56
N PRO A 274 -14.06 24.45 -18.18
CA PRO A 274 -13.33 25.50 -18.89
C PRO A 274 -13.95 25.78 -20.27
N ASP A 275 -13.67 26.95 -20.83
CA ASP A 275 -14.14 27.38 -22.17
C ASP A 275 -13.63 26.50 -23.32
N THR A 276 -12.60 25.68 -23.05
CA THR A 276 -12.06 24.71 -24.00
C THR A 276 -12.96 23.49 -24.18
N VAL A 277 -13.89 23.24 -23.25
CA VAL A 277 -14.82 22.11 -23.26
C VAL A 277 -16.16 22.51 -23.84
N THR A 278 -16.73 21.64 -24.67
CA THR A 278 -18.10 21.79 -25.13
C THR A 278 -19.03 21.02 -24.19
N LEU A 279 -19.84 21.75 -23.42
CA LEU A 279 -20.86 21.15 -22.56
C LEU A 279 -22.12 20.85 -23.38
N ILE A 280 -22.53 19.59 -23.41
CA ILE A 280 -23.73 19.11 -24.09
C ILE A 280 -24.76 18.77 -23.02
N THR A 281 -25.88 19.50 -23.01
CA THR A 281 -27.01 19.23 -22.12
C THR A 281 -28.13 18.58 -22.92
N GLY A 282 -28.72 17.50 -22.40
CA GLY A 282 -29.89 16.88 -23.03
C GLY A 282 -31.14 17.73 -22.81
N THR A 283 -31.87 18.07 -23.88
CA THR A 283 -33.19 18.73 -23.80
C THR A 283 -34.32 17.92 -24.41
N THR A 284 -34.20 16.61 -24.55
CA THR A 284 -35.30 15.75 -24.97
C THR A 284 -35.54 14.64 -23.96
N LEU A 285 -36.53 14.86 -23.10
CA LEU A 285 -37.26 13.80 -22.40
C LEU A 285 -37.96 12.93 -23.45
N GLY A 286 -37.20 12.05 -24.12
CA GLY A 286 -37.78 10.84 -24.70
C GLY A 286 -38.34 10.00 -23.55
N SER A 287 -39.50 9.39 -23.73
CA SER A 287 -40.16 8.58 -22.70
C SER A 287 -39.18 7.66 -21.98
N PRO A 288 -39.35 7.40 -20.66
CA PRO A 288 -38.47 6.54 -19.89
C PRO A 288 -38.27 5.22 -20.63
N VAL A 289 -37.06 5.00 -21.13
CA VAL A 289 -36.67 3.72 -21.72
C VAL A 289 -36.12 2.90 -20.56
N GLU A 290 -36.81 1.80 -20.23
CA GLU A 290 -36.28 0.77 -19.33
C GLU A 290 -34.98 0.23 -19.96
N PHE A 291 -33.83 0.69 -19.46
CA PHE A 291 -32.54 0.15 -19.82
C PHE A 291 -32.13 -0.77 -18.67
N ASP A 292 -32.18 -2.08 -18.91
CA ASP A 292 -31.69 -3.10 -17.97
C ASP A 292 -32.32 -3.04 -16.55
N GLY A 293 -33.62 -2.69 -16.47
CA GLY A 293 -34.35 -2.56 -15.21
C GLY A 293 -34.05 -1.30 -14.40
N LEU A 294 -33.31 -0.33 -14.97
CA LEU A 294 -33.02 0.96 -14.34
C LEU A 294 -33.92 2.07 -14.90
N ASN A 295 -34.52 2.87 -14.01
CA ASN A 295 -35.18 4.13 -14.39
C ASN A 295 -34.09 5.18 -14.66
N VAL A 296 -34.02 5.64 -15.91
CA VAL A 296 -33.07 6.66 -16.37
C VAL A 296 -33.81 7.98 -16.56
N ASP A 297 -33.39 9.02 -15.81
CA ASP A 297 -34.14 10.30 -15.75
C ASP A 297 -33.74 11.31 -16.84
N ALA A 298 -32.66 11.09 -17.58
CA ALA A 298 -32.24 11.92 -18.72
C ALA A 298 -31.42 11.12 -19.74
N VAL A 299 -31.94 11.04 -20.98
CA VAL A 299 -31.26 10.39 -22.10
C VAL A 299 -30.63 11.45 -23.01
N LEU A 300 -29.33 11.33 -23.27
CA LEU A 300 -28.68 12.10 -24.33
C LEU A 300 -28.89 11.37 -25.67
N GLU A 301 -29.75 11.92 -26.53
CA GLU A 301 -29.77 11.57 -27.95
C GLU A 301 -28.68 12.36 -28.66
N TRP A 302 -27.72 11.66 -29.26
CA TRP A 302 -26.59 12.33 -29.86
C TRP A 302 -26.38 11.96 -31.33
N ASN A 303 -26.37 12.99 -32.17
CA ASN A 303 -25.99 12.92 -33.57
C ASN A 303 -24.46 12.89 -33.67
N ASN A 304 -23.92 11.85 -34.34
CA ASN A 304 -22.50 11.53 -34.60
C ASN A 304 -21.66 12.64 -35.29
N SER A 305 -21.62 13.85 -34.74
CA SER A 305 -20.73 14.92 -35.18
C SER A 305 -19.48 14.92 -34.31
N LEU A 306 -18.53 14.05 -34.66
CA LEU A 306 -17.19 13.92 -34.10
C LEU A 306 -16.48 15.30 -34.08
N SER A 307 -16.46 15.99 -32.95
CA SER A 307 -15.69 17.23 -32.83
C SER A 307 -14.22 16.96 -32.48
N ASN A 308 -13.35 17.93 -32.79
CA ASN A 308 -11.94 17.90 -32.43
C ASN A 308 -11.68 18.37 -30.99
N LYS A 309 -12.70 18.42 -30.13
CA LYS A 309 -12.62 18.96 -28.75
C LYS A 309 -13.05 17.89 -27.73
N CYS A 310 -12.67 18.08 -26.47
CA CYS A 310 -13.26 17.30 -25.38
C CYS A 310 -14.73 17.72 -25.21
N GLU A 311 -15.63 16.74 -25.28
CA GLU A 311 -17.06 16.95 -25.11
C GLU A 311 -17.54 16.29 -23.82
N ILE A 312 -18.35 17.02 -23.06
CA ILE A 312 -18.94 16.50 -21.83
C ILE A 312 -20.46 16.53 -21.97
N GLY A 313 -21.06 15.35 -21.92
CA GLY A 313 -22.49 15.15 -21.86
C GLY A 313 -22.98 15.10 -20.42
N LEU A 314 -24.07 15.81 -20.12
CA LEU A 314 -24.82 15.67 -18.87
C LEU A 314 -26.11 14.87 -19.12
N GLY A 315 -26.14 13.63 -18.64
CA GLY A 315 -27.18 12.62 -18.88
C GLY A 315 -26.58 11.22 -19.08
N ILE A 316 -27.42 10.20 -19.30
CA ILE A 316 -26.96 8.86 -19.68
C ILE A 316 -27.12 8.70 -21.20
N LEU A 317 -26.09 8.22 -21.89
CA LEU A 317 -26.21 7.83 -23.30
C LEU A 317 -27.26 6.73 -23.47
N GLY A 318 -28.28 6.98 -24.29
CA GLY A 318 -29.38 6.03 -24.56
C GLY A 318 -29.02 4.89 -25.52
N TRP A 319 -27.79 4.84 -26.01
CA TRP A 319 -27.31 3.81 -26.93
C TRP A 319 -26.30 2.92 -26.20
N GLY A 320 -26.53 1.60 -26.27
CA GLY A 320 -25.54 0.63 -25.79
C GLY A 320 -24.26 0.76 -26.62
N PRO A 321 -23.08 0.93 -25.99
CA PRO A 321 -21.81 0.96 -26.71
C PRO A 321 -21.61 -0.36 -27.48
N PRO A 322 -20.89 -0.33 -28.62
CA PRO A 322 -20.65 -1.52 -29.44
C PRO A 322 -20.06 -2.69 -28.64
N PHE A 323 -20.53 -3.92 -28.90
CA PHE A 323 -20.00 -5.14 -28.27
C PHE A 323 -18.49 -5.36 -28.48
N SER A 324 -17.88 -4.70 -29.47
CA SER A 324 -16.45 -4.76 -29.77
C SER A 324 -15.59 -3.92 -28.83
N TRP A 325 -16.18 -3.03 -28.02
CA TRP A 325 -15.42 -2.17 -27.11
C TRP A 325 -15.06 -2.90 -25.83
N GLN A 326 -13.83 -2.69 -25.37
CA GLN A 326 -13.39 -3.16 -24.07
C GLN A 326 -13.82 -2.16 -23.00
N LYS A 327 -14.33 -2.64 -21.86
CA LYS A 327 -14.66 -1.78 -20.71
C LYS A 327 -13.80 -2.09 -19.51
N THR A 328 -13.44 -1.05 -18.77
CA THR A 328 -12.92 -1.14 -17.40
C THR A 328 -13.86 -0.37 -16.48
N GLU A 329 -14.20 -0.95 -15.34
CA GLU A 329 -15.05 -0.33 -14.33
C GLU A 329 -14.23 -0.07 -13.07
N GLU A 330 -14.38 1.14 -12.54
CA GLU A 330 -13.69 1.61 -11.34
C GLU A 330 -14.74 2.29 -10.44
N ASP A 331 -14.82 1.87 -9.19
CA ASP A 331 -15.67 2.53 -8.21
C ASP A 331 -14.87 3.62 -7.50
N PHE A 332 -15.49 4.79 -7.29
CA PHE A 332 -14.87 5.94 -6.63
C PHE A 332 -15.91 6.79 -5.90
N PHE A 333 -15.46 7.73 -5.05
CA PHE A 333 -16.32 8.58 -4.24
C PHE A 333 -16.15 10.07 -4.60
N ILE A 334 -17.28 10.78 -4.62
CA ILE A 334 -17.45 12.23 -4.81
C ILE A 334 -18.55 12.72 -3.84
N SER A 335 -18.22 13.52 -2.83
CA SER A 335 -19.24 14.00 -1.86
C SER A 335 -19.98 12.87 -1.14
N GLN A 336 -19.24 11.90 -0.59
CA GLN A 336 -19.72 10.80 0.25
C GLN A 336 -20.68 9.80 -0.40
N LYS A 337 -20.87 9.84 -1.73
CA LYS A 337 -21.62 8.80 -2.45
C LYS A 337 -20.67 7.97 -3.31
N LYS A 338 -21.03 6.71 -3.53
CA LYS A 338 -20.29 5.79 -4.39
C LYS A 338 -20.72 6.00 -5.84
N TYR A 339 -19.74 6.07 -6.74
CA TYR A 339 -19.93 6.22 -8.18
C TYR A 339 -19.16 5.15 -8.92
N THR A 340 -19.70 4.75 -10.06
CA THR A 340 -19.02 3.83 -10.97
C THR A 340 -18.59 4.60 -12.20
N ARG A 341 -17.29 4.60 -12.44
CA ARG A 341 -16.68 5.03 -13.70
C ARG A 341 -16.60 3.84 -14.62
N THR A 342 -17.01 4.01 -15.86
CA THR A 342 -16.76 3.05 -16.94
C THR A 342 -15.93 3.70 -18.02
N ILE A 343 -14.76 3.15 -18.32
CA ILE A 343 -13.90 3.59 -19.41
C ILE A 343 -14.00 2.57 -20.55
N TRP A 344 -14.48 3.02 -21.69
CA TRP A 344 -14.59 2.23 -22.91
C TRP A 344 -13.40 2.49 -23.82
N ARG A 345 -12.87 1.41 -24.40
CA ARG A 345 -11.73 1.46 -25.31
C ARG A 345 -11.99 0.70 -26.60
N GLU A 346 -11.55 1.29 -27.70
CA GLU A 346 -11.48 0.67 -29.03
C GLU A 346 -10.04 0.72 -29.51
N ASN A 347 -9.43 -0.44 -29.80
CA ASN A 347 -8.02 -0.53 -30.22
C ASN A 347 -7.06 0.24 -29.27
N ASN A 348 -7.26 0.10 -27.95
CA ASN A 348 -6.56 0.81 -26.87
C ASN A 348 -6.81 2.33 -26.76
N ASN A 349 -7.61 2.93 -27.64
CA ASN A 349 -8.00 4.33 -27.52
C ASN A 349 -9.24 4.46 -26.66
N ILE A 350 -9.24 5.43 -25.73
CA ILE A 350 -10.44 5.77 -24.96
C ILE A 350 -11.46 6.37 -25.94
N VAL A 351 -12.67 5.82 -25.93
CA VAL A 351 -13.76 6.26 -26.81
C VAL A 351 -14.94 6.82 -26.04
N LEU A 352 -15.08 6.47 -24.76
CA LEU A 352 -16.09 7.00 -23.86
C LEU A 352 -15.65 6.79 -22.42
N VAL A 353 -15.84 7.80 -21.57
CA VAL A 353 -15.78 7.65 -20.12
C VAL A 353 -17.12 8.07 -19.55
N SER A 354 -17.76 7.17 -18.80
CA SER A 354 -19.05 7.43 -18.17
C SER A 354 -18.89 7.41 -16.67
N THR A 355 -19.34 8.45 -15.99
CA THR A 355 -19.48 8.47 -14.53
C THR A 355 -20.95 8.43 -14.18
N LYS A 356 -21.38 7.38 -13.48
CA LYS A 356 -22.78 7.18 -13.09
C LYS A 356 -23.00 7.49 -11.62
N PHE A 357 -24.04 8.27 -11.37
CA PHE A 357 -24.56 8.70 -10.08
C PHE A 357 -25.85 7.95 -9.80
N ILE A 358 -25.90 7.17 -8.72
CA ILE A 358 -27.08 6.40 -8.32
C ILE A 358 -27.70 7.05 -7.09
N SER A 359 -29.01 7.31 -7.12
CA SER A 359 -29.74 7.89 -6.00
C SER A 359 -30.15 6.81 -5.01
N ASN A 360 -30.44 7.21 -3.77
CA ASN A 360 -31.07 6.31 -2.77
C ASN A 360 -32.44 5.80 -3.24
N SER A 361 -33.11 6.50 -4.16
CA SER A 361 -34.37 6.09 -4.77
C SER A 361 -34.20 5.24 -6.04
N GLY A 362 -32.96 4.90 -6.44
CA GLY A 362 -32.64 4.09 -7.62
C GLY A 362 -32.60 4.86 -8.94
N GLY A 363 -32.78 6.18 -8.93
CA GLY A 363 -32.63 7.03 -10.11
C GLY A 363 -31.15 7.16 -10.49
N THR A 364 -30.87 7.21 -11.79
CA THR A 364 -29.49 7.28 -12.31
C THR A 364 -29.25 8.55 -13.12
N PHE A 365 -28.13 9.21 -12.84
CA PHE A 365 -27.63 10.37 -13.60
C PHE A 365 -26.22 10.06 -14.10
N GLY A 366 -25.84 10.60 -15.25
CA GLY A 366 -24.55 10.34 -15.90
C GLY A 366 -23.82 11.63 -16.24
N ILE A 367 -22.49 11.61 -16.15
CA ILE A 367 -21.62 12.59 -16.78
C ILE A 367 -20.67 11.82 -17.69
N ASP A 368 -20.78 12.07 -18.98
CA ASP A 368 -20.07 11.32 -19.99
C ASP A 368 -19.02 12.20 -20.66
N LEU A 369 -17.76 11.77 -20.69
CA LEU A 369 -16.70 12.35 -21.51
C LEU A 369 -16.59 11.57 -22.81
N LEU A 370 -16.54 12.34 -23.89
CA LEU A 370 -16.16 11.87 -25.21
C LEU A 370 -14.85 12.53 -25.63
N PRO A 371 -13.76 11.76 -25.63
CA PRO A 371 -12.48 12.28 -26.12
C PRO A 371 -12.50 12.38 -27.65
N PRO A 372 -11.74 13.32 -28.23
CA PRO A 372 -11.50 13.38 -29.67
C PRO A 372 -10.75 12.14 -30.14
N LYS A 373 -10.76 11.85 -31.46
CA LYS A 373 -10.03 10.72 -32.06
C LYS A 373 -8.51 10.73 -31.81
N SER A 374 -7.94 11.86 -31.36
CA SER A 374 -6.54 12.05 -31.00
C SER A 374 -6.43 12.97 -29.79
N GLY A 375 -5.69 12.58 -28.73
CA GLY A 375 -5.49 13.40 -27.52
C GLY A 375 -6.22 12.89 -26.25
N ASN A 376 -6.41 11.58 -26.12
CA ASN A 376 -7.25 10.96 -25.09
C ASN A 376 -6.85 11.30 -23.64
N ASP A 377 -5.55 11.38 -23.35
CA ASP A 377 -5.04 11.51 -21.98
C ASP A 377 -5.27 12.92 -21.40
N GLU A 378 -5.15 13.96 -22.25
CA GLU A 378 -5.43 15.35 -21.85
C GLU A 378 -6.91 15.56 -21.55
N CYS A 379 -7.80 15.03 -22.40
CA CYS A 379 -9.24 15.10 -22.15
C CYS A 379 -9.66 14.30 -20.91
N LEU A 380 -9.04 13.15 -20.67
CA LEU A 380 -9.30 12.36 -19.46
C LEU A 380 -8.86 13.12 -18.20
N SER A 381 -7.67 13.73 -18.23
CA SER A 381 -7.20 14.58 -17.14
C SER A 381 -8.15 15.75 -16.89
N LEU A 382 -8.55 16.45 -17.95
CA LEU A 382 -9.49 17.58 -17.88
C LEU A 382 -10.87 17.16 -17.34
N TYR A 383 -11.35 15.99 -17.74
CA TYR A 383 -12.59 15.43 -17.22
C TYR A 383 -12.51 15.10 -15.73
N ASN A 384 -11.40 14.54 -15.26
CA ASN A 384 -11.20 14.34 -13.81
C ASN A 384 -11.21 15.66 -13.06
N GLN A 385 -10.58 16.71 -13.62
CA GLN A 385 -10.63 18.04 -13.04
C GLN A 385 -12.07 18.57 -12.98
N ILE A 386 -12.86 18.37 -14.03
CA ILE A 386 -14.28 18.78 -14.09
C ILE A 386 -15.14 18.02 -13.09
N LEU A 387 -15.00 16.70 -13.00
CA LEU A 387 -15.67 15.87 -12.00
C LEU A 387 -15.34 16.29 -10.57
N SER A 388 -14.08 16.70 -10.30
CA SER A 388 -13.69 17.19 -8.96
C SER A 388 -14.43 18.46 -8.53
N THR A 389 -15.06 19.17 -9.46
CA THR A 389 -15.88 20.36 -9.17
C THR A 389 -17.35 20.05 -8.99
N PHE A 390 -17.76 18.81 -9.24
CA PHE A 390 -19.15 18.40 -9.14
C PHE A 390 -19.62 18.44 -7.69
N LYS A 391 -20.76 19.09 -7.47
CA LYS A 391 -21.36 19.21 -6.14
C LYS A 391 -22.87 19.06 -6.22
N PHE A 392 -23.44 18.23 -5.35
CA PHE A 392 -24.86 18.29 -5.06
C PHE A 392 -25.18 19.50 -4.22
N THR A 393 -26.21 20.25 -4.61
CA THR A 393 -26.68 21.42 -3.88
C THR A 393 -27.98 21.15 -3.12
N LYS A 394 -28.76 20.11 -3.48
CA LYS A 394 -29.89 19.54 -2.72
C LYS A 394 -30.19 18.09 -3.09
#